data_AF-A0A2E4DQV0-F1
#
_entry.id   AF-A0A2E4DQV0-F1
#
_cell.length_a   1.000
_cell.length_b   1.000
_cell.length_c   1.000
_cell.angle_alpha   90.00
_cell.angle_beta   90.00
_cell.angle_gamma   90.00
#
_symmetry.space_group_name_H-M   'P 1'
#
loop_
_entity.id
_entity.type
_entity.pdbx_description
1 polymer ?
#
loop_
_entity_poly.entity_id
_entity_poly.type
_entity_poly.pdbx_seq_one_letter_code
_entity_poly.pdbx_strand_id
1 'polypeptide(L)'
;MKTRWIASVCLMSVIIVCSVGCGLRSHSEKLEADSREAGAMAEIMSKSGSSVVGVAVFTAKDDAVVLVIEIENVSPGLHAVHIHKTGDCCSDDAKSAGG
;
A
#
# COMPACT_ATOMS: atom_id res chain seq x y z
N MET A 1 -23.27 16.60 -70.93
CA MET A 1 -23.39 17.61 -69.85
C MET A 1 -24.01 16.92 -68.63
N LYS A 2 -23.27 16.73 -67.53
CA LYS A 2 -23.71 16.41 -66.14
C LYS A 2 -22.62 15.72 -65.27
N THR A 3 -21.38 15.57 -65.76
CA THR A 3 -20.23 15.06 -65.00
C THR A 3 -19.49 16.11 -64.15
N ARG A 4 -20.10 17.27 -63.87
CA ARG A 4 -19.47 18.39 -63.15
C ARG A 4 -19.81 18.49 -61.66
N TRP A 5 -20.52 17.52 -61.09
CA TRP A 5 -20.99 17.58 -59.69
C TRP A 5 -20.20 16.69 -58.72
N ILE A 6 -19.35 15.78 -59.22
CA ILE A 6 -18.60 14.84 -58.37
C ILE A 6 -17.32 15.49 -57.79
N ALA A 7 -16.76 16.51 -58.45
CA ALA A 7 -15.54 17.17 -58.01
C ALA A 7 -15.72 18.18 -56.85
N SER A 8 -16.97 18.56 -56.49
CA SER A 8 -17.23 19.54 -55.42
C SER A 8 -17.66 18.93 -54.09
N VAL A 9 -18.03 17.65 -54.06
CA VAL A 9 -18.44 16.98 -52.81
C VAL A 9 -17.23 16.41 -52.04
N CYS A 10 -16.05 16.34 -52.66
CA CYS A 10 -14.80 15.90 -52.00
C CYS A 10 -14.04 17.01 -51.24
N LEU A 11 -14.35 18.30 -51.43
CA LEU A 11 -13.64 19.38 -50.74
C LEU A 11 -14.32 19.83 -49.43
N MET A 12 -15.58 19.42 -49.21
CA MET A 12 -16.35 19.76 -48.01
C MET A 12 -16.38 18.64 -46.95
N SER A 13 -15.77 17.50 -47.22
CA SER A 13 -15.70 16.34 -46.31
C SER A 13 -14.38 16.21 -45.55
N VAL A 14 -13.41 17.10 -45.77
CA VAL A 14 -12.08 17.07 -45.10
C VAL A 14 -12.01 17.98 -43.85
N ILE A 15 -13.05 18.77 -43.53
CA ILE A 15 -13.06 19.65 -42.34
C ILE A 15 -13.80 19.03 -41.14
N ILE A 16 -14.47 17.88 -41.29
CA ILE A 16 -15.18 17.19 -40.20
C ILE A 16 -14.38 15.96 -39.72
N VAL A 17 -13.07 16.09 -39.56
CA VAL A 17 -12.19 15.11 -38.89
C VAL A 17 -11.20 15.86 -38.01
N CYS A 18 -11.70 16.61 -37.02
CA CYS A 18 -10.87 17.13 -35.91
C CYS A 18 -11.65 17.48 -34.62
N SER A 19 -12.99 17.31 -34.55
CA SER A 19 -13.78 17.74 -33.38
C SER A 19 -14.55 16.65 -32.66
N VAL A 20 -14.51 15.40 -33.13
CA VAL A 20 -14.78 14.28 -32.22
C VAL A 20 -13.46 14.04 -31.50
N GLY A 21 -13.23 14.86 -30.47
CA GLY A 21 -12.28 14.53 -29.42
C GLY A 21 -12.68 13.14 -28.93
N CYS A 22 -11.95 12.14 -29.40
CA CYS A 22 -11.98 10.81 -28.84
C CYS A 22 -11.60 11.04 -27.38
N GLY A 23 -12.61 11.04 -26.50
CA GLY A 23 -12.43 10.93 -25.08
C GLY A 23 -11.82 9.56 -24.83
N LEU A 24 -10.53 9.42 -25.13
CA LEU A 24 -9.70 8.39 -24.55
C LEU A 24 -9.62 8.76 -23.09
N ARG A 25 -10.60 8.25 -22.34
CA ARG A 25 -10.54 8.15 -20.89
C ARG A 25 -9.42 7.17 -20.62
N SER A 26 -8.20 7.70 -20.68
CA SER A 26 -7.00 7.05 -20.19
C SER A 26 -7.20 6.98 -18.69
N HIS A 27 -7.90 5.94 -18.22
CA HIS A 27 -7.71 5.41 -16.89
C HIS A 27 -6.27 4.88 -16.89
N SER A 28 -5.35 5.81 -16.73
CA SER A 28 -3.96 5.51 -16.41
C SER A 28 -3.95 5.19 -14.93
N GLU A 29 -4.49 4.02 -14.57
CA GLU A 29 -4.04 3.29 -13.40
C GLU A 29 -2.63 2.82 -13.72
N LYS A 30 -1.67 3.74 -13.62
CA LYS A 30 -0.27 3.39 -13.55
C LYS A 30 0.00 3.02 -12.09
N LEU A 31 -0.40 1.80 -11.75
CA LEU A 31 0.25 1.02 -10.72
C LEU A 31 1.73 0.83 -11.12
N GLU A 32 2.52 0.40 -10.15
CA GLU A 32 3.93 0.05 -10.25
C GLU A 32 4.93 1.18 -9.96
N ALA A 33 5.02 1.52 -8.67
CA ALA A 33 6.30 1.35 -7.99
C ALA A 33 6.14 0.19 -6.99
N ASP A 34 6.26 -1.05 -7.46
CA ASP A 34 6.67 -2.17 -6.61
C ASP A 34 8.10 -1.90 -6.17
N SER A 35 8.23 -1.23 -5.04
CA SER A 35 9.49 -1.05 -4.34
C SER A 35 9.33 -1.54 -2.91
N ARG A 36 9.23 -2.87 -2.79
CA ARG A 36 9.20 -3.67 -1.55
C ARG A 36 7.90 -3.46 -0.77
N GLU A 37 7.19 -4.54 -0.42
CA GLU A 37 6.10 -4.47 0.56
C GLU A 37 6.53 -3.54 1.70
N ALA A 38 5.78 -2.45 1.91
CA ALA A 38 6.09 -1.51 2.98
C ALA A 38 6.07 -2.30 4.29
N GLY A 39 7.23 -2.36 4.95
CA GLY A 39 7.46 -3.19 6.11
C GLY A 39 7.86 -2.37 7.32
N ALA A 40 7.45 -2.81 8.50
CA ALA A 40 7.94 -2.30 9.77
C ALA A 40 8.40 -3.47 10.63
N MET A 41 9.37 -3.22 11.50
CA MET A 41 9.86 -4.21 12.45
C MET A 41 9.91 -3.59 13.84
N ALA A 42 9.55 -4.35 14.85
CA ALA A 42 9.68 -3.95 16.25
C ALA A 42 10.42 -5.06 17.02
N GLU A 43 11.46 -4.66 17.75
CA GLU A 43 12.17 -5.56 18.65
C GLU A 43 11.36 -5.72 19.95
N ILE A 44 11.19 -6.96 20.39
CA ILE A 44 10.57 -7.31 21.66
C ILE A 44 11.69 -7.56 22.65
N MET A 45 11.83 -6.65 23.61
CA MET A 45 12.87 -6.69 24.63
C MET A 45 12.31 -7.22 25.95
N SER A 46 13.16 -7.90 26.72
CA SER A 46 12.84 -8.38 28.06
C SER A 46 12.59 -7.22 29.01
N LYS A 47 11.42 -7.25 29.66
CA LYS A 47 10.95 -6.23 30.61
C LYS A 47 10.23 -6.86 31.80
N SER A 48 10.08 -6.09 32.87
CA SER A 48 9.46 -6.52 34.14
C SER A 48 10.09 -7.78 34.74
N GLY A 49 11.41 -7.95 34.59
CA GLY A 49 12.12 -9.14 35.05
C GLY A 49 11.85 -10.42 34.25
N SER A 50 11.15 -10.34 33.11
CA SER A 50 10.99 -11.48 32.20
C SER A 50 12.26 -11.74 31.37
N SER A 51 12.31 -12.91 30.75
CA SER A 51 13.34 -13.31 29.78
C SER A 51 12.83 -13.35 28.34
N VAL A 52 11.60 -12.89 28.08
CA VAL A 52 10.98 -12.91 26.75
C VAL A 52 11.72 -11.93 25.84
N VAL A 53 12.10 -12.42 24.66
CA VAL A 53 12.75 -11.64 23.61
C VAL A 53 12.19 -12.05 22.26
N GLY A 54 12.30 -11.19 21.25
CA GLY A 54 11.88 -11.55 19.90
C GLY A 54 11.76 -10.38 18.94
N VAL A 55 11.03 -10.61 17.86
CA VAL A 55 10.80 -9.63 16.80
C VAL A 55 9.37 -9.74 16.28
N ALA A 56 8.75 -8.59 16.03
CA ALA A 56 7.50 -8.45 15.32
C ALA A 56 7.76 -7.86 13.95
N VAL A 57 7.29 -8.50 12.89
CA VAL A 57 7.40 -8.05 11.50
C VAL A 57 6.01 -7.75 10.96
N PHE A 58 5.85 -6.53 10.47
CA PHE A 58 4.65 -6.05 9.82
C PHE A 58 4.91 -5.97 8.33
N THR A 59 4.04 -6.58 7.54
CA THR A 59 4.10 -6.56 6.08
C THR A 59 2.77 -6.05 5.55
N ALA A 60 2.79 -4.91 4.87
CA ALA A 60 1.61 -4.42 4.16
C ALA A 60 1.34 -5.32 2.95
N LYS A 61 0.13 -5.87 2.87
CA LYS A 61 -0.31 -6.77 1.81
C LYS A 61 -1.74 -6.42 1.40
N ASP A 62 -1.89 -5.92 0.18
CA ASP A 62 -3.15 -5.38 -0.34
C ASP A 62 -3.77 -4.36 0.64
N ASP A 63 -4.99 -4.63 1.12
CA ASP A 63 -5.72 -3.77 2.06
C ASP A 63 -5.51 -4.16 3.54
N ALA A 64 -4.51 -4.99 3.84
CA ALA A 64 -4.25 -5.51 5.18
C ALA A 64 -2.78 -5.38 5.60
N VAL A 65 -2.54 -5.54 6.91
CA VAL A 65 -1.19 -5.70 7.46
C VAL A 65 -1.09 -7.09 8.08
N VAL A 66 -0.14 -7.88 7.61
CA VAL A 66 0.20 -9.16 8.20
C VAL A 66 1.23 -8.93 9.30
N LEU A 67 0.93 -9.40 10.51
CA LEU A 67 1.84 -9.36 11.66
C LEU A 67 2.33 -10.78 11.94
N VAL A 68 3.64 -10.99 11.84
CA VAL A 68 4.32 -12.22 12.26
C VAL A 68 5.19 -11.89 13.46
N ILE A 69 5.09 -12.69 14.52
CA ILE A 69 5.87 -12.51 15.74
C ILE A 69 6.64 -13.79 16.02
N GLU A 70 7.95 -13.66 16.18
CA GLU A 70 8.84 -14.71 16.63
C GLU A 70 9.37 -14.32 18.00
N ILE A 71 9.12 -15.16 19.02
CA ILE A 71 9.52 -14.92 20.40
C ILE A 71 10.09 -16.18 21.04
N GLU A 72 10.99 -15.98 21.98
CA GLU A 72 11.62 -17.03 22.78
C GLU A 72 11.39 -16.81 24.28
N ASN A 73 11.65 -17.85 25.08
CA ASN A 73 11.55 -17.83 26.54
C ASN A 73 10.18 -17.43 27.11
N VAL A 74 9.13 -17.55 26.30
CA VAL A 74 7.74 -17.37 26.70
C VAL A 74 7.18 -18.68 27.25
N SER A 75 6.34 -18.61 28.28
CA SER A 75 5.68 -19.80 28.82
C SER A 75 4.67 -20.36 27.80
N PRO A 76 4.42 -21.68 27.77
CA PRO A 76 3.34 -22.23 26.96
C PRO A 76 1.98 -21.68 27.39
N GLY A 77 1.14 -21.30 26.42
CA GLY A 77 -0.21 -20.81 26.69
C GLY A 77 -0.63 -19.69 25.76
N LEU A 78 -1.81 -19.14 26.02
CA LEU A 78 -2.32 -17.97 25.32
C LEU A 78 -1.68 -16.71 25.89
N HIS A 79 -1.14 -15.86 25.01
CA HIS A 79 -0.58 -14.56 25.34
C HIS A 79 -1.24 -13.48 24.50
N ALA A 80 -1.56 -12.35 25.12
CA ALA A 80 -2.11 -11.20 24.40
C ALA A 80 -1.00 -10.38 23.76
N VAL A 81 -1.30 -9.77 22.62
CA VAL A 81 -0.42 -8.85 21.90
C VAL A 81 -1.20 -7.58 21.59
N HIS A 82 -0.60 -6.43 21.86
CA HIS A 82 -1.19 -5.13 21.61
C HIS A 82 -0.18 -4.21 20.92
N ILE A 83 -0.70 -3.24 20.15
CA ILE A 83 0.10 -2.11 19.66
C ILE A 83 -0.15 -0.94 20.61
N HIS A 84 0.91 -0.43 21.22
CA HIS A 84 0.83 0.72 22.10
C HIS A 84 0.98 2.02 21.30
N LYS A 85 0.46 3.11 21.86
CA LYS A 85 0.50 4.44 21.24
C LYS A 85 1.92 4.99 21.06
N THR A 86 2.84 4.66 21.96
CA THR A 86 4.22 5.17 21.94
C THR A 86 5.21 4.02 21.76
N GLY A 87 6.12 4.16 20.79
CA GLY A 87 7.19 3.18 20.55
C GLY A 87 8.37 3.25 21.54
N ASP A 88 8.14 3.75 22.76
CA ASP A 88 9.18 3.88 23.78
C ASP A 88 9.11 2.74 24.79
N CYS A 89 10.01 1.78 24.66
CA CYS A 89 10.11 0.63 25.57
C CYS A 89 11.23 0.79 26.61
N CYS A 90 11.69 2.01 26.91
CA CYS A 90 12.88 2.21 27.76
C CYS A 90 12.66 1.84 29.24
N SER A 91 11.47 2.11 29.81
CA SER A 91 11.17 1.82 31.22
C SER A 91 11.34 0.33 31.55
N ASP A 92 11.77 0.02 32.76
CA ASP A 92 12.00 -1.37 33.21
C ASP A 92 10.71 -2.19 33.21
N ASP A 93 9.57 -1.54 33.43
CA ASP A 93 8.23 -2.14 33.44
C ASP A 93 7.44 -1.95 32.14
N ALA A 94 8.10 -1.43 31.09
CA ALA A 94 7.52 -1.11 29.77
C ALA A 94 6.37 -0.09 29.75
N LYS A 95 6.04 0.58 30.87
CA LYS A 95 4.96 1.59 30.90
C LYS A 95 5.23 2.84 30.07
N SER A 96 6.48 3.11 29.72
CA SER A 96 6.86 4.19 28.80
C SER A 96 6.20 4.05 27.42
N ALA A 97 5.75 2.84 27.04
CA ALA A 97 5.02 2.60 25.80
C ALA A 97 3.62 3.25 25.80
N GLY A 98 3.10 3.60 26.98
CA GLY A 98 1.75 4.11 27.14
C GLY A 98 0.70 3.00 27.06
N GLY A 99 -0.48 3.33 26.55
CA GLY A 99 -1.60 2.40 26.34
C GLY A 99 -1.88 2.12 24.87
#